data_AF-A0A381W9T1-F1
#
_entry.id   AF-A0A381W9T1-F1
#
_cell.length_a   1.000
_cell.length_b   1.000
_cell.length_c   1.000
_cell.angle_alpha   90.00
_cell.angle_beta   90.00
_cell.angle_gamma   90.00
#
_symmetry.space_group_name_H-M   'P 1'
#
loop_
_entity.id
_entity.type
_entity.pdbx_description
1 polymer ?
#
loop_
_entity_poly.entity_id
_entity_poly.type
_entity_poly.pdbx_seq_one_letter_code
_entity_poly.pdbx_strand_id
1 'polypeptide(L)' 'MRFVTNWLGFALLVYCCAAAQARVYLGNEVLSMRGFGTLRGKRVGLLTNPSGVDGRGRSIIDILHKSPKVNLVALFGA' A
#
# COMPACT_ATOMS: atom_id res chain seq x y z
N MET A 1 -36.25 17.97 -23.48
CA MET A 1 -35.73 18.07 -22.09
C MET A 1 -35.45 16.70 -21.44
N ARG A 2 -36.32 15.68 -21.59
CA ARG A 2 -36.14 14.34 -20.99
C ARG A 2 -34.91 13.56 -21.48
N PHE A 3 -34.49 13.77 -22.73
CA PHE A 3 -33.30 13.13 -23.29
C PHE A 3 -32.01 13.59 -22.60
N VAL A 4 -31.81 14.90 -22.42
CA VAL A 4 -30.59 15.43 -21.77
C VAL A 4 -30.48 14.95 -20.32
N THR A 5 -31.60 14.89 -19.60
CA THR A 5 -31.65 14.39 -18.21
C THR A 5 -31.28 12.90 -18.12
N ASN A 6 -31.71 12.06 -19.06
CA ASN A 6 -31.36 10.64 -19.09
C ASN A 6 -29.88 10.40 -19.40
N TRP A 7 -29.28 11.20 -20.29
CA TRP A 7 -27.85 11.09 -20.62
C TRP A 7 -26.96 11.58 -19.48
N LEU A 8 -27.34 12.65 -18.78
CA LEU A 8 -26.66 13.09 -17.56
C LEU A 8 -26.76 12.04 -16.44
N GLY A 9 -27.94 11.44 -16.24
CA GLY A 9 -28.13 10.36 -15.27
C GLY A 9 -27.26 9.14 -15.57
N PHE A 10 -27.15 8.75 -16.84
CA PHE A 10 -26.31 7.63 -17.27
C PHE A 10 -24.81 7.93 -17.09
N ALA A 11 -24.36 9.14 -17.45
CA ALA A 11 -22.99 9.57 -17.24
C ALA A 11 -22.61 9.60 -15.75
N LEU A 12 -23.52 10.07 -14.89
CA LEU A 12 -23.32 10.09 -13.44
C LEU A 12 -23.18 8.67 -12.86
N LEU A 13 -23.99 7.73 -13.37
CA LEU A 13 -24.00 6.34 -12.93
C LEU A 13 -22.73 5.59 -13.34
N VAL A 14 -22.23 5.83 -14.55
CA VAL A 14 -20.93 5.33 -15.02
C VAL A 14 -19.78 5.92 -14.18
N TYR A 15 -19.81 7.22 -13.88
CA TYR A 15 -18.80 7.87 -13.07
C TYR A 15 -18.76 7.33 -11.63
N CYS A 16 -19.92 7.04 -11.04
CA CYS A 16 -20.02 6.45 -9.71
C CYS A 16 -19.45 5.03 -9.65
N CYS A 17 -19.68 4.22 -10.69
CA CYS A 17 -19.18 2.85 -10.75
C CYS A 17 -17.64 2.79 -10.89
N ALA A 18 -17.03 3.73 -11.62
CA ALA A 18 -15.58 3.83 -11.75
C ALA A 18 -14.89 4.30 -10.46
N ALA A 19 -15.56 5.10 -9.63
CA ALA A 19 -15.02 5.60 -8.36
C ALA A 19 -14.94 4.54 -7.25
N ALA A 20 -15.59 3.38 -7.41
CA ALA A 20 -15.80 2.40 -6.35
C ALA A 20 -14.70 1.31 -6.25
N GLN A 21 -13.60 1.40 -6.99
CA GLN A 21 -12.56 0.37 -6.91
C GLN A 21 -11.74 0.53 -5.62
N ALA A 22 -12.03 -0.30 -4.62
CA ALA A 22 -11.31 -0.30 -3.36
C ALA A 22 -9.83 -0.65 -3.58
N ARG A 23 -8.93 0.24 -3.18
CA ARG A 23 -7.49 0.00 -3.24
C ARG A 23 -7.09 -1.03 -2.19
N VAL A 24 -6.40 -2.08 -2.62
CA VAL A 24 -5.72 -3.01 -1.71
C VAL A 24 -4.40 -2.39 -1.25
N TYR A 25 -4.13 -2.48 0.04
CA TYR A 25 -2.83 -2.13 0.61
C TYR A 25 -2.09 -3.41 0.99
N LEU A 26 -0.83 -3.50 0.56
CA LEU A 26 0.04 -4.62 0.90
C LEU A 26 0.37 -4.61 2.40
N GLY A 27 0.75 -5.76 2.95
CA GLY A 27 1.06 -5.89 4.38
C GLY A 27 2.17 -4.94 4.85
N ASN A 28 3.17 -4.70 4.01
CA ASN A 28 4.23 -3.72 4.28
C ASN A 28 3.75 -2.25 4.28
N GLU A 29 2.78 -1.91 3.43
CA GLU A 29 2.15 -0.59 3.41
C GLU A 29 1.32 -0.38 4.68
N VAL A 30 0.51 -1.38 5.07
CA VAL A 30 -0.27 -1.33 6.32
C VAL A 30 0.66 -1.19 7.53
N LEU A 31 1.77 -1.92 7.57
CA LEU A 31 2.77 -1.81 8.62
C LEU A 31 3.37 -0.40 8.69
N SER A 32 3.67 0.20 7.54
CA SER A 32 4.19 1.57 7.43
C SER A 32 3.16 2.62 7.85
N MET A 33 1.89 2.47 7.44
CA MET A 33 0.78 3.34 7.81
C MET A 33 0.50 3.32 9.32
N ARG A 34 0.65 2.15 9.95
CA ARG A 34 0.60 1.99 11.41
C ARG A 34 1.88 2.44 12.12
N GLY A 35 2.78 3.11 11.41
CA GLY A 35 4.01 3.69 11.97
C GLY A 35 4.99 2.65 12.51
N PHE A 36 4.95 1.42 12.00
CA PHE A 36 5.77 0.29 12.47
C PHE A 36 5.59 -0.04 13.95
N GLY A 37 4.44 0.28 14.55
CA GLY A 37 4.23 0.17 16.00
C GLY A 37 4.56 -1.20 16.60
N THR A 38 4.28 -2.28 15.86
CA THR A 38 4.58 -3.66 16.29
C THR A 38 6.07 -4.00 16.31
N LEU A 39 6.91 -3.24 15.62
CA LEU A 39 8.36 -3.43 15.53
C LEU A 39 9.17 -2.56 16.51
N ARG A 40 8.51 -1.65 17.22
CA ARG A 40 9.19 -0.65 18.06
C ARG A 40 10.08 -1.29 19.13
N GLY A 41 11.32 -0.84 19.21
CA GLY A 41 12.30 -1.31 20.20
C GLY A 41 12.85 -2.73 19.93
N LYS A 42 12.45 -3.38 18.84
CA LYS A 42 12.91 -4.73 18.48
C LYS A 42 14.07 -4.64 17.48
N ARG A 43 14.99 -5.60 17.57
CA ARG A 43 15.94 -5.92 16.50
C ARG A 43 15.22 -6.76 15.46
N VAL A 44 15.09 -6.25 14.23
CA VAL A 44 14.27 -6.86 13.18
C VAL A 44 15.17 -7.55 12.15
N GLY A 45 14.93 -8.83 11.91
CA GLY A 45 15.43 -9.54 10.73
C GLY A 45 14.35 -9.58 9.66
N LEU A 46 14.71 -9.35 8.40
CA LEU A 46 13.78 -9.37 7.26
C LEU A 46 14.10 -10.55 6.34
N LEU A 47 13.14 -11.47 6.21
CA LEU A 47 13.13 -12.50 5.17
C LEU A 47 12.39 -11.95 3.95
N THR A 48 13.05 -11.89 2.80
CA THR A 48 12.46 -11.34 1.57
C THR A 48 13.15 -11.88 0.32
N ASN A 49 12.54 -11.63 -0.83
CA ASN A 49 13.12 -11.81 -2.17
C ASN A 49 12.81 -10.56 -3.04
N PRO A 50 13.20 -10.52 -4.33
CA PRO A 50 12.95 -9.36 -5.20
C PRO A 50 11.49 -8.93 -5.33
N SER A 51 10.51 -9.81 -5.06
CA SER A 51 9.08 -9.46 -5.09
C SER A 51 8.61 -8.62 -3.90
N GLY A 52 9.43 -8.50 -2.84
CA GLY A 52 9.12 -7.74 -1.63
C GLY A 52 9.16 -6.23 -1.86
N VAL A 53 8.15 -5.69 -2.52
CA VAL A 53 8.00 -4.26 -2.84
C VAL A 53 6.67 -3.69 -2.33
N ASP A 54 6.55 -2.36 -2.24
CA ASP A 54 5.26 -1.69 -2.01
C ASP A 54 4.49 -1.46 -3.31
N GLY A 55 3.30 -0.85 -3.24
CA GLY A 55 2.49 -0.51 -4.42
C GLY A 55 3.13 0.51 -5.38
N ARG A 56 4.34 1.03 -5.07
CA ARG A 56 5.15 1.90 -5.93
C ARG A 56 6.42 1.20 -6.43
N GLY A 57 6.57 -0.11 -6.19
CA GLY A 57 7.75 -0.87 -6.57
C GLY A 57 8.98 -0.60 -5.70
N ARG A 58 8.83 0.06 -4.53
CA ARG A 58 9.96 0.32 -3.63
C ARG A 58 10.23 -0.91 -2.79
N SER A 59 11.49 -1.33 -2.73
CA SER A 59 11.94 -2.48 -1.92
C SER A 59 11.57 -2.31 -0.44
N ILE A 60 11.07 -3.37 0.17
CA ILE A 60 10.81 -3.39 1.61
C ILE A 60 12.09 -3.28 2.44
N ILE A 61 13.23 -3.69 1.88
CA ILE A 61 14.55 -3.49 2.49
C ILE A 61 14.79 -1.98 2.68
N ASP A 62 14.59 -1.19 1.63
CA ASP A 62 14.78 0.27 1.69
C ASP A 62 13.77 0.95 2.61
N ILE A 63 12.51 0.52 2.58
CA ILE A 63 11.45 1.09 3.41
C ILE A 63 11.77 0.91 4.89
N LEU A 64 12.21 -0.28 5.30
CA LEU A 64 12.56 -0.56 6.69
C LEU A 64 13.90 0.09 7.07
N HIS A 65 14.91 0.03 6.21
CA HIS A 65 16.23 0.60 6.48
C HIS A 65 16.21 2.14 6.63
N LYS A 66 15.41 2.84 5.82
CA LYS A 66 15.29 4.31 5.89
C LYS A 66 14.39 4.79 7.04
N SER A 67 13.66 3.89 7.70
CA SER A 67 12.76 4.27 8.79
C SER A 67 13.50 4.34 10.11
N PRO A 68 13.59 5.50 10.78
CA PRO A 68 14.22 5.60 12.11
C PRO A 68 13.42 4.87 13.20
N LYS A 69 12.22 4.38 12.88
CA LYS A 69 11.35 3.64 13.81
C LYS A 69 11.64 2.13 13.83
N VAL A 70 12.49 1.65 12.93
CA VAL A 70 12.80 0.22 12.76
C VAL A 70 14.30 0.00 12.89
N ASN A 71 14.70 -0.89 13.79
CA ASN A 71 16.09 -1.33 13.90
C ASN A 71 16.29 -2.61 13.08
N LEU A 72 16.46 -2.46 11.76
CA LEU A 72 16.71 -3.57 10.83
C LEU A 72 18.17 -4.04 10.95
N VAL A 73 18.39 -5.28 11.39
CA VAL A 73 19.72 -5.80 11.73
C VAL A 73 20.19 -6.96 10.87
N ALA A 74 19.30 -7.61 10.11
CA ALA A 74 19.64 -8.77 9.29
C ALA A 74 18.70 -8.90 8.10
N LEU A 75 19.22 -9.47 7.00
CA LEU A 75 18.49 -9.83 5.80
C LEU A 75 18.65 -11.33 5.54
N PHE A 76 17.56 -11.99 5.20
CA PHE A 76 17.52 -13.39 4.79
C PHE A 76 16.91 -13.47 3.38
N GLY A 77 17.59 -14.17 2.47
CA GLY A 77 17.12 -14.39 1.10
C GLY A 77 16.27 -15.65 0.98
N ALA A 78 15.27 -15.61 0.10
CA ALA A 78 14.44 -16.73 -0.31
C ALA A 78 14.22 -16.74 -1.82
#